data_AF-A0A1B1KHY3-F1
#
_entry.id   AF-A0A1B1KHY3-F1
#
_cell.length_a   1.000
_cell.length_b   1.000
_cell.length_c   1.000
_cell.angle_alpha   90.00
_cell.angle_beta   90.00
_cell.angle_gamma   90.00
#
_symmetry.space_group_name_H-M   'P 1'
#
loop_
_entity.id
_entity.type
_entity.pdbx_description
1 polymer ?
#
loop_
_entity_poly.entity_id
_entity_poly.type
_entity_poly.pdbx_seq_one_letter_code
_entity_poly.pdbx_strand_id
1 'polypeptide(L)'
;MTVTSSMSHHTAPADTHIRYVNALTGLAAGDAWGYQVEFTSYTQMPAYPVAPPAGRWWEISDDTQMTLALHWALAEVTDFDDIEAVTEALTRQFLLWQVDPDNTRAPGRTCMTSLHNLRAGARWYDTDGAVESAGCGAVMRLVPTAFAPDPYWLGLTALQAVITHKHPRAVVPALLLADATRHAPEYRGRFLEHTQTAAAQIYNGTSTWTTDPYLRDVLAPITGDVPSYLVKGLDDGTAGILTAAAGRLEQLRPLPPTEFGDPCVGIGEGWESASAVALALLVADLATTSDDDAAASLTGPEALAWASTSNGDSDSIACIAGGLIGSAHPQKNYWAAAGLTPEFEPRYTEELATAARRAPGR
;
A
#
# COMPACT_ATOMS: atom_id res chain seq x y z
N MET A 1 -28.91 -8.16 33.48
CA MET A 1 -27.64 -7.83 32.78
C MET A 1 -27.56 -8.73 31.58
N THR A 2 -28.02 -8.23 30.44
CA THR A 2 -27.99 -8.94 29.16
C THR A 2 -26.65 -8.63 28.51
N VAL A 3 -25.79 -9.63 28.43
CA VAL A 3 -24.53 -9.55 27.68
C VAL A 3 -24.88 -9.57 26.20
N THR A 4 -24.72 -8.43 25.54
CA THR A 4 -24.76 -8.34 24.07
C THR A 4 -23.50 -9.00 23.51
N SER A 5 -23.68 -10.14 22.86
CA SER A 5 -22.66 -10.80 22.04
C SER A 5 -22.23 -9.84 20.93
N SER A 6 -20.93 -9.52 20.88
CA SER A 6 -20.28 -8.93 19.72
C SER A 6 -20.53 -9.85 18.52
N MET A 7 -21.20 -9.35 17.48
CA MET A 7 -21.28 -10.03 16.19
C MET A 7 -19.98 -9.74 15.45
N SER A 8 -19.13 -10.76 15.29
CA SER A 8 -18.06 -10.71 14.30
C SER A 8 -18.70 -10.63 12.92
N HIS A 9 -18.59 -9.48 12.25
CA HIS A 9 -18.99 -9.35 10.86
C HIS A 9 -17.99 -10.14 10.01
N HIS A 10 -18.31 -11.41 9.74
CA HIS A 10 -17.65 -12.13 8.66
C HIS A 10 -18.01 -11.42 7.35
N THR A 11 -17.03 -10.74 6.74
CA THR A 11 -17.15 -10.14 5.41
C THR A 11 -17.42 -11.26 4.40
N ALA A 12 -18.45 -11.11 3.57
CA ALA A 12 -18.79 -12.17 2.62
C ALA A 12 -17.71 -12.29 1.53
N PRO A 13 -17.44 -13.49 0.97
CA PRO A 13 -16.44 -13.66 -0.09
C PRO A 13 -16.65 -12.81 -1.35
N ALA A 14 -17.89 -12.36 -1.59
CA ALA A 14 -18.26 -11.42 -2.65
C ALA A 14 -17.82 -9.98 -2.34
N ASP A 15 -17.91 -9.57 -1.07
CA ASP A 15 -17.51 -8.25 -0.60
C ASP A 15 -15.99 -8.10 -0.68
N THR A 16 -15.23 -9.15 -0.32
CA THR A 16 -13.76 -9.19 -0.46
C THR A 16 -13.34 -8.99 -1.92
N HIS A 17 -14.03 -9.64 -2.86
CA HIS A 17 -13.72 -9.48 -4.28
C HIS A 17 -14.04 -8.08 -4.80
N ILE A 18 -15.21 -7.53 -4.45
CA ILE A 18 -15.59 -6.16 -4.84
C ILE A 18 -14.56 -5.15 -4.32
N ARG A 19 -14.18 -5.26 -3.04
CA ARG A 19 -13.15 -4.43 -2.44
C ARG A 19 -11.81 -4.54 -3.15
N TYR A 20 -11.40 -5.76 -3.53
CA TYR A 20 -10.16 -5.96 -4.27
C TYR A 20 -10.17 -5.24 -5.63
N VAL A 21 -11.28 -5.31 -6.36
CA VAL A 21 -11.45 -4.60 -7.64
C VAL A 21 -11.42 -3.08 -7.44
N ASN A 22 -12.10 -2.57 -6.41
CA ASN A 22 -12.07 -1.16 -6.07
C ASN A 22 -10.66 -0.72 -5.65
N ALA A 23 -9.92 -1.53 -4.91
CA ALA A 23 -8.54 -1.27 -4.51
C ALA A 23 -7.61 -1.19 -5.71
N LEU A 24 -7.65 -2.17 -6.63
CA LEU A 24 -6.84 -2.14 -7.86
C LEU A 24 -7.15 -0.93 -8.74
N THR A 25 -8.43 -0.57 -8.86
CA THR A 25 -8.85 0.60 -9.66
C THR A 25 -8.34 1.90 -9.04
N GLY A 26 -8.50 2.05 -7.72
CA GLY A 26 -8.07 3.24 -6.99
C GLY A 26 -6.56 3.39 -6.97
N LEU A 27 -5.85 2.27 -6.75
CA LEU A 27 -4.39 2.21 -6.80
C LEU A 27 -3.87 2.67 -8.15
N ALA A 28 -4.34 2.07 -9.25
CA ALA A 28 -3.86 2.43 -10.59
C ALA A 28 -4.26 3.85 -10.99
N ALA A 29 -5.43 4.33 -10.55
CA ALA A 29 -5.84 5.71 -10.78
C ALA A 29 -4.98 6.70 -10.02
N GLY A 30 -4.65 6.40 -8.76
CA GLY A 30 -3.78 7.22 -7.91
C GLY A 30 -2.37 7.29 -8.45
N ASP A 31 -1.78 6.14 -8.78
CA ASP A 31 -0.48 6.02 -9.47
C ASP A 31 -0.45 6.95 -10.70
N ALA A 32 -1.29 6.71 -11.70
CA ALA A 32 -1.24 7.48 -12.94
C ALA A 32 -1.50 8.99 -12.75
N TRP A 33 -2.29 9.36 -11.74
CA TRP A 33 -2.57 10.76 -11.40
C TRP A 33 -1.35 11.42 -10.77
N GLY A 34 -0.66 10.76 -9.85
CA GLY A 34 0.56 11.27 -9.23
C GLY A 34 1.76 11.23 -10.19
N TYR A 35 1.82 10.25 -11.09
CA TYR A 35 2.94 10.06 -12.01
C TYR A 35 3.08 11.22 -13.00
N GLN A 36 1.96 11.82 -13.42
CA GLN A 36 1.95 12.96 -14.34
C GLN A 36 2.70 14.19 -13.80
N VAL A 37 2.87 14.28 -12.47
CA VAL A 37 3.56 15.38 -11.77
C VAL A 37 4.73 14.87 -10.93
N GLU A 38 5.16 13.61 -11.10
CA GLU A 38 6.31 13.06 -10.39
C GLU A 38 7.54 13.96 -10.61
N PHE A 39 8.30 14.20 -9.54
CA PHE A 39 9.44 15.14 -9.50
C PHE A 39 9.10 16.62 -9.67
N THR A 40 7.82 17.01 -9.70
CA THR A 40 7.40 18.41 -9.65
C THR A 40 7.36 18.88 -8.21
N SER A 41 8.13 19.92 -7.87
CA SER A 41 8.04 20.50 -6.52
C SER A 41 6.66 21.11 -6.26
N TYR A 42 6.19 21.09 -5.01
CA TYR A 42 4.85 21.55 -4.65
C TYR A 42 4.58 22.99 -5.10
N THR A 43 5.59 23.87 -5.00
CA THR A 43 5.48 25.28 -5.44
C THR A 43 5.37 25.47 -6.95
N GLN A 44 5.65 24.42 -7.73
CA GLN A 44 5.60 24.40 -9.18
C GLN A 44 4.41 23.58 -9.72
N MET A 45 3.54 23.09 -8.84
CA MET A 45 2.37 22.32 -9.25
C MET A 45 1.48 23.12 -10.19
N PRO A 46 0.92 22.50 -11.25
CA PRO A 46 0.17 23.19 -12.29
C PRO A 46 -1.17 23.75 -11.80
N ALA A 47 -1.73 23.14 -10.73
CA ALA A 47 -2.99 23.53 -10.11
C ALA A 47 -3.02 23.03 -8.65
N TYR A 48 -3.99 23.52 -7.87
CA TYR A 48 -4.28 23.02 -6.53
C TYR A 48 -5.78 22.71 -6.38
N PRO A 49 -6.17 21.43 -6.13
CA PRO A 49 -5.33 20.25 -6.35
C PRO A 49 -5.02 20.03 -7.85
N VAL A 50 -4.05 19.17 -8.15
CA VAL A 50 -3.66 18.74 -9.50
C VAL A 50 -4.86 18.07 -10.18
N ALA A 51 -5.17 18.51 -11.40
CA ALA A 51 -6.25 17.96 -12.21
C ALA A 51 -5.93 16.51 -12.66
N PRO A 52 -6.95 15.69 -13.00
CA PRO A 52 -6.71 14.35 -13.54
C PRO A 52 -5.90 14.39 -14.85
N PRO A 53 -5.17 13.31 -15.19
CA PRO A 53 -4.39 13.23 -16.42
C PRO A 53 -5.18 13.65 -17.67
N ALA A 54 -4.62 14.62 -18.41
CA ALA A 54 -5.20 15.15 -19.64
C ALA A 54 -4.82 14.26 -20.83
N GLY A 55 -5.45 13.10 -20.95
CA GLY A 55 -5.17 12.14 -22.01
C GLY A 55 -6.28 11.12 -22.18
N ARG A 56 -6.31 10.47 -23.35
CA ARG A 56 -7.22 9.32 -23.55
C ARG A 56 -6.83 8.16 -22.64
N TRP A 57 -5.52 7.94 -22.48
CA TRP A 57 -4.98 6.87 -21.65
C TRP A 57 -4.14 7.47 -20.53
N TRP A 58 -4.42 7.03 -19.32
CA TRP A 58 -3.67 7.36 -18.12
C TRP A 58 -2.48 6.40 -18.04
N GLU A 59 -1.28 6.96 -17.99
CA GLU A 59 -0.01 6.22 -17.94
C GLU A 59 0.30 5.90 -16.48
N ILE A 60 0.41 4.61 -16.16
CA ILE A 60 0.76 4.09 -14.82
C ILE A 60 2.28 4.04 -14.62
N SER A 61 2.80 4.07 -13.40
CA SER A 61 4.24 3.96 -13.07
C SER A 61 4.65 2.55 -12.65
N ASP A 62 5.85 2.38 -12.09
CA ASP A 62 6.30 1.10 -11.53
C ASP A 62 5.41 0.61 -10.37
N ASP A 63 4.68 1.49 -9.70
CA ASP A 63 3.71 1.19 -8.66
C ASP A 63 2.67 0.15 -9.09
N THR A 64 1.90 0.45 -10.14
CA THR A 64 0.89 -0.47 -10.68
C THR A 64 1.56 -1.67 -11.35
N GLN A 65 2.69 -1.47 -12.05
CA GLN A 65 3.39 -2.58 -12.71
C GLN A 65 3.86 -3.63 -11.70
N MET A 66 4.47 -3.21 -10.59
CA MET A 66 4.90 -4.09 -9.51
C MET A 66 3.71 -4.69 -8.75
N THR A 67 2.60 -3.96 -8.62
CA THR A 67 1.34 -4.49 -8.07
C THR A 67 0.83 -5.66 -8.91
N LEU A 68 0.83 -5.51 -10.24
CA LEU A 68 0.43 -6.56 -11.18
C LEU A 68 1.41 -7.74 -11.14
N ALA A 69 2.72 -7.49 -11.10
CA ALA A 69 3.73 -8.55 -10.93
C ALA A 69 3.51 -9.35 -9.63
N LEU A 70 3.22 -8.67 -8.52
CA LEU A 70 2.89 -9.31 -7.25
C LEU A 70 1.59 -10.11 -7.35
N HIS A 71 0.56 -9.56 -7.99
CA HIS A 71 -0.70 -10.28 -8.23
C HIS A 71 -0.48 -11.58 -9.00
N TRP A 72 0.25 -11.52 -10.12
CA TRP A 72 0.49 -12.68 -10.97
C TRP A 72 1.31 -13.75 -10.25
N ALA A 73 2.27 -13.35 -9.42
CA ALA A 73 3.01 -14.31 -8.60
C ALA A 73 2.09 -15.08 -7.66
N LEU A 74 1.21 -14.39 -6.95
CA LEU A 74 0.25 -15.03 -6.04
C LEU A 74 -0.80 -15.87 -6.77
N ALA A 75 -1.13 -15.52 -8.02
CA ALA A 75 -2.05 -16.30 -8.85
C ALA A 75 -1.44 -17.60 -9.40
N GLU A 76 -0.11 -17.72 -9.42
CA GLU A 76 0.62 -18.92 -9.85
C GLU A 76 0.87 -19.92 -8.71
N VAL A 77 0.81 -19.46 -7.46
CA VAL A 77 1.03 -20.30 -6.27
C VAL A 77 -0.17 -21.21 -6.03
N THR A 78 0.05 -22.52 -6.02
CA THR A 78 -0.97 -23.53 -5.72
C THR A 78 -0.99 -23.97 -4.26
N ASP A 79 0.12 -23.79 -3.56
CA ASP A 79 0.29 -24.13 -2.15
C ASP A 79 1.07 -23.02 -1.46
N PHE A 80 0.42 -22.28 -0.57
CA PHE A 80 1.06 -21.20 0.19
C PHE A 80 1.88 -21.71 1.37
N ASP A 81 1.74 -22.97 1.80
CA ASP A 81 2.60 -23.54 2.83
C ASP A 81 4.05 -23.74 2.33
N ASP A 82 4.23 -23.89 1.01
CA ASP A 82 5.54 -23.96 0.36
C ASP A 82 6.13 -22.55 0.14
N ILE A 83 6.74 -22.00 1.19
CA ILE A 83 7.39 -20.68 1.18
C ILE A 83 8.45 -20.57 0.07
N GLU A 84 9.14 -21.66 -0.28
CA GLU A 84 10.16 -21.65 -1.33
C GLU A 84 9.51 -21.47 -2.71
N ALA A 85 8.45 -22.23 -3.00
CA ALA A 85 7.67 -22.07 -4.24
C ALA A 85 7.05 -20.66 -4.35
N VAL A 86 6.53 -20.11 -3.24
CA VAL A 86 6.03 -18.72 -3.20
C VAL A 86 7.15 -17.72 -3.49
N THR A 87 8.31 -17.90 -2.86
CA THR A 87 9.48 -17.04 -3.05
C THR A 87 9.96 -17.07 -4.51
N GLU A 88 9.97 -18.25 -5.13
CA GLU A 88 10.32 -18.42 -6.54
C GLU A 88 9.33 -17.69 -7.46
N ALA A 89 8.03 -17.85 -7.23
CA ALA A 89 7.00 -17.17 -8.02
C ALA A 89 7.12 -15.64 -7.94
N LEU A 90 7.27 -15.10 -6.72
CA LEU A 90 7.47 -13.66 -6.49
C LEU A 90 8.73 -13.15 -7.18
N THR A 91 9.85 -13.83 -6.96
CA THR A 91 11.15 -13.44 -7.55
C THR A 91 11.08 -13.49 -9.07
N ARG A 92 10.49 -14.54 -9.65
CA ARG A 92 10.33 -14.67 -11.10
C ARG A 92 9.49 -13.53 -11.68
N GLN A 93 8.34 -13.21 -11.11
CA GLN A 93 7.48 -12.14 -11.64
C GLN A 93 8.15 -10.76 -11.51
N PHE A 94 8.84 -10.49 -10.41
CA PHE A 94 9.62 -9.25 -10.29
C PHE A 94 10.79 -9.20 -11.29
N LEU A 95 11.46 -10.31 -11.57
CA LEU A 95 12.52 -10.38 -12.57
C LEU A 95 11.99 -10.26 -14.01
N LEU A 96 10.77 -10.73 -14.29
CA LEU A 96 10.08 -10.52 -15.57
C LEU A 96 9.74 -9.04 -15.75
N TRP A 97 9.12 -8.43 -14.73
CA TRP A 97 8.88 -6.99 -14.70
C TRP A 97 10.18 -6.17 -14.89
N GLN A 98 11.27 -6.58 -14.25
CA GLN A 98 12.55 -5.86 -14.33
C GLN A 98 13.07 -5.68 -15.77
N VAL A 99 12.78 -6.61 -16.69
CA VAL A 99 13.18 -6.52 -18.12
C VAL A 99 12.03 -6.15 -19.06
N ASP A 100 10.87 -5.81 -18.50
CA ASP A 100 9.73 -5.37 -19.30
C ASP A 100 10.07 -4.07 -20.05
N PRO A 101 9.70 -3.93 -21.33
CA PRO A 101 9.95 -2.70 -22.08
C PRO A 101 9.29 -1.46 -21.46
N ASP A 102 8.22 -1.63 -20.69
CA ASP A 102 7.54 -0.53 -20.01
C ASP A 102 8.17 -0.18 -18.65
N ASN A 103 9.21 -0.92 -18.20
CA ASN A 103 9.98 -0.59 -17.00
C ASN A 103 10.98 0.57 -17.25
N THR A 104 10.43 1.69 -17.69
CA THR A 104 11.13 2.97 -17.90
C THR A 104 10.48 4.11 -17.11
N ARG A 105 9.59 3.77 -16.18
CA ARG A 105 8.68 4.69 -15.51
C ARG A 105 9.10 4.91 -14.06
N ALA A 106 10.29 5.50 -13.93
CA ALA A 106 10.92 5.89 -12.67
C ALA A 106 11.19 4.80 -11.60
N PRO A 107 11.50 3.53 -11.97
CA PRO A 107 11.69 2.48 -10.96
C PRO A 107 12.79 2.80 -9.95
N GLY A 108 12.48 2.61 -8.67
CA GLY A 108 13.40 2.91 -7.57
C GLY A 108 14.74 2.15 -7.66
N ARG A 109 15.85 2.86 -7.43
CA ARG A 109 17.22 2.29 -7.46
C ARG A 109 17.41 1.09 -6.54
N THR A 110 16.81 1.14 -5.35
CA THR A 110 16.86 0.03 -4.37
C THR A 110 16.25 -1.24 -4.95
N CYS A 111 15.03 -1.15 -5.48
CA CYS A 111 14.34 -2.28 -6.09
C CYS A 111 15.17 -2.88 -7.23
N MET A 112 15.59 -2.03 -8.17
CA MET A 112 16.36 -2.47 -9.33
C MET A 112 17.71 -3.10 -8.93
N THR A 113 18.38 -2.59 -7.90
CA THR A 113 19.63 -3.18 -7.38
C THR A 113 19.38 -4.55 -6.79
N SER A 114 18.36 -4.71 -5.94
CA SER A 114 18.00 -6.00 -5.37
C SER A 114 17.70 -7.03 -6.45
N LEU A 115 16.89 -6.65 -7.45
CA LEU A 115 16.55 -7.56 -8.54
C LEU A 115 17.76 -7.92 -9.43
N HIS A 116 18.70 -6.99 -9.65
CA HIS A 116 19.97 -7.31 -10.31
C HIS A 116 20.78 -8.35 -9.52
N ASN A 117 20.85 -8.22 -8.20
CA ASN A 117 21.55 -9.18 -7.35
C ASN A 117 20.90 -10.57 -7.38
N LEU A 118 19.56 -10.62 -7.30
CA LEU A 118 18.81 -11.87 -7.41
C LEU A 118 19.00 -12.54 -8.77
N ARG A 119 18.97 -11.75 -9.86
CA ARG A 119 19.26 -12.25 -11.21
C ARG A 119 20.68 -12.81 -11.34
N ALA A 120 21.63 -12.27 -10.59
CA ALA A 120 23.00 -12.77 -10.53
C ALA A 120 23.16 -14.05 -9.67
N GLY A 121 22.09 -14.52 -9.03
CA GLY A 121 22.04 -15.76 -8.27
C GLY A 121 22.16 -15.57 -6.75
N ALA A 122 22.19 -14.34 -6.24
CA ALA A 122 22.09 -14.10 -4.81
C ALA A 122 20.70 -14.48 -4.29
N ARG A 123 20.60 -14.99 -3.06
CA ARG A 123 19.32 -15.17 -2.38
C ARG A 123 18.93 -13.86 -1.72
N TRP A 124 17.64 -13.59 -1.56
CA TRP A 124 17.17 -12.31 -1.03
C TRP A 124 17.72 -11.96 0.36
N TYR A 125 17.95 -12.97 1.20
CA TYR A 125 18.51 -12.80 2.54
C TYR A 125 20.04 -12.79 2.60
N ASP A 126 20.75 -13.03 1.48
CA ASP A 126 22.20 -12.92 1.46
C ASP A 126 22.62 -11.45 1.68
N THR A 127 23.85 -11.23 2.17
CA THR A 127 24.39 -9.89 2.42
C THR A 127 24.37 -9.03 1.15
N ASP A 128 24.71 -9.64 0.02
CA ASP A 128 24.71 -9.08 -1.33
C ASP A 128 23.41 -9.36 -2.12
N GLY A 129 22.36 -9.87 -1.45
CA GLY A 129 21.04 -10.11 -2.01
C GLY A 129 20.16 -8.86 -2.08
N ALA A 130 19.01 -8.89 -1.42
CA ALA A 130 18.14 -7.72 -1.32
C ALA A 130 18.84 -6.59 -0.56
N VAL A 131 18.62 -5.35 -0.98
CA VAL A 131 19.22 -4.16 -0.37
C VAL A 131 18.57 -3.87 0.98
N GLU A 132 19.40 -3.53 1.96
CA GLU A 132 18.99 -3.07 3.29
C GLU A 132 18.55 -1.59 3.20
N SER A 133 17.32 -1.34 2.76
CA SER A 133 16.76 0.00 2.57
C SER A 133 15.29 0.07 2.97
N ALA A 134 14.84 1.25 3.40
CA ALA A 134 13.48 1.56 3.84
C ALA A 134 12.60 2.19 2.75
N GLY A 135 12.99 2.12 1.47
CA GLY A 135 12.26 2.75 0.36
C GLY A 135 10.79 2.33 0.25
N CYS A 136 9.93 3.21 -0.28
CA CYS A 136 8.48 3.00 -0.46
C CYS A 136 8.12 1.86 -1.42
N GLY A 137 9.05 1.38 -2.24
CA GLY A 137 8.83 0.27 -3.16
C GLY A 137 8.26 -1.00 -2.50
N ALA A 138 8.53 -1.20 -1.21
CA ALA A 138 7.95 -2.31 -0.44
C ALA A 138 6.44 -2.17 -0.13
N VAL A 139 5.90 -0.95 -0.13
CA VAL A 139 4.52 -0.63 0.27
C VAL A 139 3.62 -0.25 -0.91
N MET A 140 4.17 0.37 -1.97
CA MET A 140 3.39 0.82 -3.13
C MET A 140 2.64 -0.31 -3.84
N ARG A 141 3.22 -1.52 -3.86
CA ARG A 141 2.71 -2.67 -4.61
C ARG A 141 1.79 -3.61 -3.83
N LEU A 142 1.53 -3.31 -2.56
CA LEU A 142 1.18 -4.30 -1.53
C LEU A 142 -0.25 -4.85 -1.57
N VAL A 143 -1.19 -4.18 -2.25
CA VAL A 143 -2.62 -4.54 -2.25
C VAL A 143 -2.89 -6.06 -2.42
N PRO A 144 -2.27 -6.80 -3.34
CA PRO A 144 -2.51 -8.24 -3.49
C PRO A 144 -2.26 -9.08 -2.22
N THR A 145 -1.23 -8.79 -1.42
CA THR A 145 -0.94 -9.60 -0.21
C THR A 145 -1.91 -9.31 0.93
N ALA A 146 -2.46 -8.09 1.02
CA ALA A 146 -3.50 -7.76 2.01
C ALA A 146 -4.79 -8.58 1.79
N PHE A 147 -5.07 -8.96 0.53
CA PHE A 147 -6.21 -9.78 0.13
C PHE A 147 -5.89 -11.27 -0.01
N ALA A 148 -4.67 -11.69 0.33
CA ALA A 148 -4.31 -13.11 0.32
C ALA A 148 -5.11 -13.90 1.39
N PRO A 149 -5.28 -15.23 1.20
CA PRO A 149 -6.01 -16.07 2.14
C PRO A 149 -5.39 -16.08 3.54
N ASP A 150 -6.21 -16.31 4.57
CA ASP A 150 -5.70 -16.70 5.88
C ASP A 150 -5.14 -18.13 5.82
N PRO A 151 -4.07 -18.44 6.57
CA PRO A 151 -3.35 -17.55 7.50
C PRO A 151 -2.20 -16.74 6.85
N TYR A 152 -2.07 -16.74 5.52
CA TYR A 152 -0.82 -16.38 4.84
C TYR A 152 -0.53 -14.89 4.67
N TRP A 153 -1.56 -14.03 4.67
CA TRP A 153 -1.45 -12.63 4.25
C TRP A 153 -0.32 -11.84 4.93
N LEU A 154 -0.09 -12.08 6.23
CA LEU A 154 0.89 -11.35 7.02
C LEU A 154 2.33 -11.73 6.61
N GLY A 155 2.64 -13.02 6.54
CA GLY A 155 3.95 -13.48 6.09
C GLY A 155 4.18 -13.23 4.59
N LEU A 156 3.16 -13.32 3.73
CA LEU A 156 3.29 -12.95 2.32
C LEU A 156 3.61 -11.46 2.14
N THR A 157 3.02 -10.60 2.98
CA THR A 157 3.33 -9.17 3.01
C THR A 157 4.78 -8.91 3.42
N ALA A 158 5.29 -9.63 4.42
CA ALA A 158 6.70 -9.55 4.78
C ALA A 158 7.61 -10.06 3.66
N LEU A 159 7.27 -11.21 3.07
CA LEU A 159 8.05 -11.86 2.01
C LEU A 159 8.23 -10.96 0.79
N GLN A 160 7.14 -10.38 0.27
CA GLN A 160 7.23 -9.49 -0.89
C GLN A 160 8.07 -8.24 -0.60
N ALA A 161 8.08 -7.74 0.64
CA ALA A 161 8.90 -6.61 1.04
C ALA A 161 10.38 -7.00 1.06
N VAL A 162 10.75 -8.05 1.80
CA VAL A 162 12.16 -8.46 2.01
C VAL A 162 12.87 -8.93 0.75
N ILE A 163 12.14 -9.39 -0.28
CA ILE A 163 12.73 -9.75 -1.58
C ILE A 163 13.45 -8.56 -2.24
N THR A 164 13.07 -7.31 -1.91
CA THR A 164 13.72 -6.11 -2.48
C THR A 164 14.19 -5.09 -1.45
N HIS A 165 13.57 -5.04 -0.27
CA HIS A 165 13.80 -4.06 0.79
C HIS A 165 13.82 -4.79 2.14
N LYS A 166 14.96 -5.35 2.53
CA LYS A 166 15.04 -6.24 3.71
C LYS A 166 15.15 -5.52 5.07
N HIS A 167 15.19 -4.19 5.05
CA HIS A 167 15.26 -3.39 6.28
C HIS A 167 13.93 -3.44 7.06
N PRO A 168 13.95 -3.57 8.41
CA PRO A 168 12.73 -3.60 9.23
C PRO A 168 11.77 -2.41 9.00
N ARG A 169 12.29 -1.22 8.67
CA ARG A 169 11.47 -0.05 8.31
C ARG A 169 10.78 -0.11 6.95
N ALA A 170 11.13 -1.04 6.08
CA ALA A 170 10.32 -1.32 4.90
C ALA A 170 9.22 -2.33 5.27
N VAL A 171 9.59 -3.36 6.02
CA VAL A 171 8.71 -4.48 6.34
C VAL A 171 7.60 -4.10 7.31
N VAL A 172 7.89 -3.41 8.41
CA VAL A 172 6.88 -3.09 9.42
C VAL A 172 5.80 -2.13 8.90
N PRO A 173 6.12 -1.04 8.18
CA PRO A 173 5.10 -0.24 7.50
C PRO A 173 4.30 -1.03 6.47
N ALA A 174 4.91 -1.98 5.74
CA ALA A 174 4.17 -2.89 4.88
C ALA A 174 3.14 -3.73 5.65
N LEU A 175 3.52 -4.32 6.79
CA LEU A 175 2.57 -5.07 7.63
C LEU A 175 1.43 -4.19 8.14
N LEU A 176 1.74 -2.97 8.59
CA LEU A 176 0.74 -1.99 9.04
C LEU A 176 -0.21 -1.58 7.90
N LEU A 177 0.31 -1.35 6.69
CA LEU A 177 -0.51 -1.03 5.53
C LEU A 177 -1.38 -2.20 5.09
N ALA A 178 -0.87 -3.43 5.15
CA ALA A 178 -1.65 -4.63 4.84
C ALA A 178 -2.80 -4.83 5.81
N ASP A 179 -2.56 -4.62 7.11
CA ASP A 179 -3.62 -4.64 8.13
C ASP A 179 -4.69 -3.58 7.86
N ALA A 180 -4.26 -2.34 7.60
CA ALA A 180 -5.17 -1.24 7.27
C ALA A 180 -6.00 -1.53 6.00
N THR A 181 -5.37 -2.09 4.96
CA THR A 181 -6.03 -2.45 3.70
C THR A 181 -7.02 -3.60 3.89
N ARG A 182 -6.65 -4.62 4.68
CA ARG A 182 -7.48 -5.79 4.95
C ARG A 182 -8.72 -5.43 5.78
N HIS A 183 -8.57 -4.54 6.75
CA HIS A 183 -9.65 -4.10 7.66
C HIS A 183 -10.22 -2.72 7.29
N ALA A 184 -10.02 -2.29 6.04
CA ALA A 184 -10.37 -0.94 5.61
C ALA A 184 -11.84 -0.54 5.84
N PRO A 185 -12.86 -1.41 5.65
CA PRO A 185 -14.24 -1.05 5.96
C PRO A 185 -14.46 -0.73 7.45
N GLU A 186 -13.79 -1.43 8.35
CA GLU A 186 -13.86 -1.22 9.80
C GLU A 186 -13.08 0.03 10.24
N TYR A 187 -12.01 0.39 9.50
CA TYR A 187 -11.10 1.48 9.84
C TYR A 187 -11.46 2.83 9.23
N ARG A 188 -12.56 2.93 8.47
CA ARG A 188 -13.01 4.16 7.81
C ARG A 188 -12.95 5.40 8.73
N GLY A 189 -12.26 6.44 8.26
CA GLY A 189 -12.05 7.70 8.98
C GLY A 189 -11.18 7.61 10.24
N ARG A 190 -10.62 6.43 10.55
CA ARG A 190 -9.77 6.15 11.74
C ARG A 190 -8.58 5.23 11.42
N PHE A 191 -8.11 5.18 10.18
CA PHE A 191 -6.94 4.43 9.74
C PHE A 191 -5.71 4.75 10.60
N LEU A 192 -5.37 6.02 10.78
CA LEU A 192 -4.21 6.41 11.59
C LEU A 192 -4.34 5.94 13.05
N GLU A 193 -5.52 6.04 13.65
CA GLU A 193 -5.79 5.58 15.02
C GLU A 193 -5.60 4.06 15.16
N HIS A 194 -6.16 3.29 14.22
CA HIS A 194 -6.04 1.83 14.22
C HIS A 194 -4.60 1.38 13.97
N THR A 195 -3.88 2.02 13.04
CA THR A 195 -2.47 1.76 12.79
C THR A 195 -1.59 2.10 13.99
N GLN A 196 -1.84 3.21 14.69
CA GLN A 196 -1.15 3.54 15.94
C GLN A 196 -1.43 2.51 17.04
N THR A 197 -2.66 2.00 17.12
CA THR A 197 -3.03 0.94 18.06
C THR A 197 -2.25 -0.36 17.76
N ALA A 198 -2.16 -0.77 16.49
CA ALA A 198 -1.37 -1.93 16.09
C ALA A 198 0.13 -1.74 16.42
N ALA A 199 0.68 -0.56 16.16
CA ALA A 199 2.06 -0.22 16.54
C ALA A 199 2.28 -0.31 18.06
N ALA A 200 1.35 0.19 18.88
CA ALA A 200 1.41 0.09 20.34
C ALA A 200 1.36 -1.36 20.83
N GLN A 201 0.55 -2.21 20.17
CA GLN A 201 0.47 -3.65 20.44
C GLN A 201 1.77 -4.40 20.10
N ILE A 202 2.50 -3.97 19.05
CA ILE A 202 3.83 -4.52 18.77
C ILE A 202 4.79 -4.13 19.92
N TYR A 203 4.82 -2.86 20.31
CA TYR A 203 5.72 -2.37 21.36
C TYR A 203 5.51 -3.04 22.71
N ASN A 204 4.26 -3.25 23.11
CA ASN A 204 3.93 -3.84 24.41
C ASN A 204 3.96 -5.38 24.39
N GLY A 205 4.25 -5.99 23.23
CA GLY A 205 4.31 -7.44 23.07
C GLY A 205 2.94 -8.15 23.10
N THR A 206 1.83 -7.44 22.85
CA THR A 206 0.48 -8.03 22.81
C THR A 206 -0.05 -8.26 21.40
N SER A 207 0.66 -7.79 20.37
CA SER A 207 0.30 -8.05 18.97
C SER A 207 0.38 -9.54 18.65
N THR A 208 -0.67 -10.08 18.03
CA THR A 208 -0.73 -11.48 17.58
C THR A 208 0.33 -11.79 16.51
N TRP A 209 0.82 -10.78 15.80
CA TRP A 209 1.87 -10.90 14.76
C TRP A 209 3.16 -11.47 15.33
N THR A 210 3.45 -11.20 16.61
CA THR A 210 4.63 -11.73 17.30
C THR A 210 4.64 -13.25 17.44
N THR A 211 3.45 -13.87 17.33
CA THR A 211 3.24 -15.32 17.46
C THR A 211 2.77 -15.97 16.16
N ASP A 212 2.71 -15.21 15.06
CA ASP A 212 2.26 -15.72 13.77
C ASP A 212 3.28 -16.72 13.20
N PRO A 213 2.90 -18.00 12.98
CA PRO A 213 3.85 -19.03 12.58
C PRO A 213 4.37 -18.81 11.16
N TYR A 214 3.51 -18.35 10.23
CA TYR A 214 3.90 -18.18 8.84
C TYR A 214 4.83 -16.98 8.65
N LEU A 215 4.54 -15.85 9.32
CA LEU A 215 5.44 -14.70 9.38
C LEU A 215 6.80 -15.09 9.99
N ARG A 216 6.81 -15.87 11.06
CA ARG A 216 8.05 -16.36 11.68
C ARG A 216 8.87 -17.19 10.70
N ASP A 217 8.24 -18.11 9.98
CA ASP A 217 8.93 -19.00 9.06
C ASP A 217 9.46 -18.24 7.83
N VAL A 218 8.71 -17.24 7.33
CA VAL A 218 9.17 -16.31 6.27
C VAL A 218 10.39 -15.49 6.72
N LEU A 219 10.38 -14.96 7.95
CA LEU A 219 11.44 -14.08 8.45
C LEU A 219 12.65 -14.82 9.03
N ALA A 220 12.55 -16.15 9.22
CA ALA A 220 13.61 -16.98 9.81
C ALA A 220 15.00 -16.80 9.15
N PRO A 221 15.14 -16.58 7.82
CA PRO A 221 16.45 -16.34 7.21
C PRO A 221 17.13 -15.03 7.64
N ILE A 222 16.38 -14.04 8.13
CA ILE A 222 16.91 -12.72 8.50
C ILE A 222 16.85 -12.41 10.00
N THR A 223 15.98 -13.07 10.76
CA THR A 223 15.89 -12.90 12.21
C THR A 223 15.41 -14.17 12.91
N GLY A 224 16.01 -14.46 14.06
CA GLY A 224 15.51 -15.48 15.01
C GLY A 224 14.57 -14.91 16.08
N ASP A 225 14.34 -13.59 16.07
CA ASP A 225 13.53 -12.86 17.05
C ASP A 225 12.61 -11.88 16.31
N VAL A 226 11.44 -12.38 15.90
CA VAL A 226 10.40 -11.59 15.22
C VAL A 226 9.89 -10.43 16.09
N PRO A 227 9.58 -10.62 17.39
CA PRO A 227 9.18 -9.51 18.26
C PRO A 227 10.18 -8.33 18.21
N SER A 228 11.47 -8.58 18.42
CA SER A 228 12.50 -7.53 18.36
C SER A 228 12.64 -6.92 16.97
N TYR A 229 12.48 -7.71 15.90
CA TYR A 229 12.49 -7.21 14.53
C TYR A 229 11.35 -6.22 14.26
N LEU A 230 10.13 -6.54 14.71
CA LEU A 230 8.96 -5.67 14.57
C LEU A 230 9.14 -4.37 15.36
N VAL A 231 9.63 -4.44 16.62
CA VAL A 231 9.94 -3.25 17.43
C VAL A 231 10.99 -2.37 16.75
N LYS A 232 12.07 -2.97 16.21
CA LYS A 232 13.11 -2.24 15.48
C LYS A 232 12.56 -1.47 14.27
N GLY A 233 11.59 -2.03 13.55
CA GLY A 233 10.95 -1.34 12.43
C GLY A 233 10.06 -0.15 12.85
N LEU A 234 9.58 -0.13 14.10
CA LEU A 234 8.85 1.00 14.66
C LEU A 234 9.76 2.10 15.21
N ASP A 235 10.81 1.72 15.93
CA ASP A 235 11.74 2.64 16.63
C ASP A 235 12.55 3.51 15.69
N ASP A 236 12.82 3.02 14.49
CA ASP A 236 13.56 3.77 13.48
C ASP A 236 12.60 4.72 12.72
N GLY A 237 11.93 5.61 13.45
CA GLY A 237 11.16 6.74 12.92
C GLY A 237 9.69 6.48 12.57
N THR A 238 9.27 5.24 12.31
CA THR A 238 7.89 4.91 11.90
C THR A 238 6.84 5.41 12.90
N ALA A 239 7.03 5.15 14.19
CA ALA A 239 6.07 5.57 15.23
C ALA A 239 5.94 7.11 15.33
N GLY A 240 7.05 7.83 15.14
CA GLY A 240 7.07 9.29 15.12
C GLY A 240 6.33 9.86 13.90
N ILE A 241 6.53 9.27 12.73
CA ILE A 241 5.88 9.67 11.48
C ILE A 241 4.36 9.45 11.56
N LEU A 242 3.90 8.30 12.08
CA LEU A 242 2.47 8.05 12.32
C LEU A 242 1.85 9.07 13.28
N THR A 243 2.60 9.44 14.33
CA THR A 243 2.18 10.49 15.28
C THR A 243 2.07 11.86 14.62
N ALA A 244 3.03 12.20 13.76
CA ALA A 244 3.00 13.44 12.99
C ALA A 244 1.80 13.49 12.03
N ALA A 245 1.52 12.39 11.34
CA ALA A 245 0.37 12.28 10.44
C ALA A 245 -0.97 12.40 11.19
N ALA A 246 -1.12 11.75 12.35
CA ALA A 246 -2.31 11.93 13.20
C ALA A 246 -2.46 13.38 13.67
N GLY A 247 -1.37 14.04 14.08
CA GLY A 247 -1.37 15.46 14.42
C GLY A 247 -1.77 16.35 13.24
N ARG A 248 -1.32 16.01 12.03
CA ARG A 248 -1.70 16.71 10.80
C ARG A 248 -3.17 16.51 10.47
N LEU A 249 -3.72 15.31 10.62
CA LEU A 249 -5.15 15.01 10.43
C LEU A 249 -6.01 15.93 11.31
N GLU A 250 -5.70 16.04 12.60
CA GLU A 250 -6.45 16.91 13.52
C GLU A 250 -6.38 18.40 13.14
N GLN A 251 -5.26 18.85 12.56
CA GLN A 251 -5.14 20.23 12.06
C GLN A 251 -5.98 20.47 10.80
N LEU A 252 -6.16 19.45 9.95
CA LEU A 252 -6.88 19.55 8.68
C LEU A 252 -8.39 19.44 8.85
N ARG A 253 -8.87 18.64 9.81
CA ARG A 253 -10.31 18.45 10.09
C ARG A 253 -11.17 19.72 10.17
N PRO A 254 -10.72 20.82 10.81
CA PRO A 254 -11.52 22.06 10.85
C PRO A 254 -11.43 22.91 9.58
N LEU A 255 -10.55 22.58 8.63
CA LEU A 255 -10.28 23.40 7.44
C LEU A 255 -11.12 22.94 6.24
N PRO A 256 -11.45 23.83 5.30
CA PRO A 256 -11.96 23.42 4.00
C PRO A 256 -10.85 22.78 3.16
N PRO A 257 -11.17 21.83 2.24
CA PRO A 257 -10.19 21.18 1.35
C PRO A 257 -9.28 22.14 0.58
N THR A 258 -9.80 23.33 0.22
CA THR A 258 -9.04 24.38 -0.49
C THR A 258 -7.87 24.94 0.32
N GLU A 259 -7.81 24.68 1.63
CA GLU A 259 -6.79 25.19 2.56
C GLU A 259 -5.86 24.08 3.10
N PHE A 260 -5.96 22.83 2.63
CA PHE A 260 -5.16 21.73 3.16
C PHE A 260 -3.65 21.90 2.93
N GLY A 261 -3.25 22.60 1.87
CA GLY A 261 -1.86 22.71 1.45
C GLY A 261 -1.26 21.37 1.03
N ASP A 262 0.07 21.26 1.16
CA ASP A 262 0.84 20.05 0.87
C ASP A 262 0.62 18.99 1.96
N PRO A 263 0.21 17.75 1.61
CA PRO A 263 0.07 16.66 2.57
C PRO A 263 1.40 16.30 3.26
N CYS A 264 2.55 16.52 2.62
CA CYS A 264 3.87 16.13 3.14
C CYS A 264 4.33 16.96 4.37
N VAL A 265 3.71 18.10 4.63
CA VAL A 265 4.14 19.06 5.67
C VAL A 265 4.17 18.41 7.05
N GLY A 266 5.38 18.27 7.59
CA GLY A 266 5.64 17.78 8.94
C GLY A 266 5.64 16.25 9.09
N ILE A 267 5.46 15.49 8.01
CA ILE A 267 5.39 14.01 8.04
C ILE A 267 6.60 13.40 7.33
N GLY A 268 6.88 13.86 6.12
CA GLY A 268 7.86 13.26 5.20
C GLY A 268 7.36 13.34 3.76
N GLU A 269 8.20 12.97 2.80
CA GLU A 269 7.93 13.12 1.37
C GLU A 269 7.55 11.79 0.69
N GLY A 270 7.28 10.71 1.43
CA GLY A 270 6.80 9.46 0.83
C GLY A 270 7.88 8.58 0.20
N TRP A 271 9.12 9.06 0.02
CA TRP A 271 10.21 8.24 -0.55
C TRP A 271 10.61 7.02 0.30
N GLU A 272 10.23 7.00 1.57
CA GLU A 272 10.42 5.87 2.46
C GLU A 272 9.09 5.33 2.99
N SER A 273 9.07 4.03 3.26
CA SER A 273 7.85 3.26 3.53
C SER A 273 7.00 3.84 4.66
N ALA A 274 7.60 4.39 5.73
CA ALA A 274 6.81 4.89 6.85
C ALA A 274 6.00 6.14 6.49
N SER A 275 6.60 7.13 5.82
CA SER A 275 5.95 8.35 5.39
C SER A 275 4.99 8.10 4.23
N ALA A 276 5.31 7.22 3.28
CA ALA A 276 4.36 6.81 2.25
C ALA A 276 3.06 6.26 2.85
N VAL A 277 3.19 5.32 3.80
CA VAL A 277 2.05 4.74 4.50
C VAL A 277 1.32 5.79 5.33
N ALA A 278 2.03 6.61 6.12
CA ALA A 278 1.39 7.61 6.98
C ALA A 278 0.62 8.68 6.18
N LEU A 279 1.16 9.13 5.05
CA LEU A 279 0.49 10.06 4.14
C LEU A 279 -0.75 9.43 3.49
N ALA A 280 -0.64 8.18 3.04
CA ALA A 280 -1.78 7.48 2.46
C ALA A 280 -2.90 7.22 3.46
N LEU A 281 -2.58 6.88 4.72
CA LEU A 281 -3.56 6.73 5.80
C LEU A 281 -4.24 8.08 6.12
N LEU A 282 -3.47 9.19 6.16
CA LEU A 282 -4.00 10.55 6.33
C LEU A 282 -5.02 10.90 5.23
N VAL A 283 -4.66 10.65 3.96
CA VAL A 283 -5.54 10.88 2.81
C VAL A 283 -6.79 10.01 2.90
N ALA A 284 -6.62 8.71 3.19
CA ALA A 284 -7.73 7.77 3.29
C ALA A 284 -8.69 8.12 4.44
N ASP A 285 -8.17 8.62 5.57
CA ASP A 285 -9.00 9.09 6.68
C ASP A 285 -9.93 10.22 6.25
N LEU A 286 -9.41 11.26 5.62
CA LEU A 286 -10.20 12.38 5.11
C LEU A 286 -11.17 11.96 3.99
N ALA A 287 -10.89 10.89 3.27
CA ALA A 287 -11.71 10.41 2.15
C ALA A 287 -12.81 9.42 2.53
N THR A 288 -12.80 8.91 3.77
CA THR A 288 -13.67 7.81 4.21
C THR A 288 -14.47 8.11 5.47
N THR A 289 -14.39 9.35 5.97
CA THR A 289 -15.24 9.90 7.04
C THR A 289 -16.73 9.76 6.74
N SER A 290 -17.56 9.84 7.78
CA SER A 290 -19.01 9.74 7.66
C SER A 290 -19.63 11.06 7.18
N ASP A 291 -20.82 11.00 6.59
CA ASP A 291 -21.56 12.20 6.12
C ASP A 291 -21.84 13.22 7.24
N ASP A 292 -21.82 12.78 8.52
CA ASP A 292 -22.02 13.64 9.69
C ASP A 292 -20.76 14.45 10.06
N ASP A 293 -19.59 14.10 9.52
CA ASP A 293 -18.29 14.74 9.74
C ASP A 293 -17.89 15.65 8.55
N ALA A 294 -18.84 16.45 8.05
CA ALA A 294 -18.73 17.17 6.77
C ALA A 294 -17.56 18.18 6.68
N ALA A 295 -16.95 18.60 7.78
CA ALA A 295 -15.74 19.43 7.75
C ALA A 295 -14.52 18.56 7.39
N ALA A 296 -13.81 18.94 6.33
CA ALA A 296 -12.63 18.26 5.76
C ALA A 296 -12.84 16.91 5.04
N SER A 297 -14.09 16.45 4.85
CA SER A 297 -14.37 15.23 4.09
C SER A 297 -14.08 15.43 2.59
N LEU A 298 -13.22 14.58 2.02
CA LEU A 298 -12.93 14.51 0.59
C LEU A 298 -13.76 13.39 -0.05
N THR A 299 -14.20 13.56 -1.28
CA THR A 299 -14.56 12.41 -2.12
C THR A 299 -13.30 11.63 -2.49
N GLY A 300 -13.44 10.37 -2.91
CA GLY A 300 -12.30 9.56 -3.39
C GLY A 300 -11.46 10.28 -4.45
N PRO A 301 -12.07 10.86 -5.51
CA PRO A 301 -11.31 11.58 -6.54
C PRO A 301 -10.62 12.85 -6.03
N GLU A 302 -11.26 13.61 -5.13
CA GLU A 302 -10.62 14.78 -4.50
C GLU A 302 -9.42 14.36 -3.63
N ALA A 303 -9.51 13.21 -2.98
CA ALA A 303 -8.43 12.64 -2.20
C ALA A 303 -7.23 12.22 -3.09
N LEU A 304 -7.48 11.59 -4.24
CA LEU A 304 -6.41 11.28 -5.20
C LEU A 304 -5.78 12.55 -5.78
N ALA A 305 -6.59 13.55 -6.10
CA ALA A 305 -6.11 14.85 -6.57
C ALA A 305 -5.21 15.51 -5.52
N TRP A 306 -5.62 15.53 -4.25
CA TRP A 306 -4.83 16.09 -3.16
C TRP A 306 -3.56 15.29 -2.87
N ALA A 307 -3.63 13.96 -2.83
CA ALA A 307 -2.46 13.08 -2.68
C ALA A 307 -1.42 13.29 -3.79
N SER A 308 -1.88 13.49 -5.02
CA SER A 308 -1.03 13.81 -6.17
C SER A 308 -0.45 15.22 -6.10
N THR A 309 -1.04 16.12 -5.30
CA THR A 309 -0.57 17.50 -5.10
C THR A 309 0.37 17.56 -3.91
N SER A 310 1.50 16.86 -3.98
CA SER A 310 2.47 16.75 -2.89
C SER A 310 3.87 17.20 -3.32
N ASN A 311 4.72 17.59 -2.37
CA ASN A 311 6.14 17.82 -2.67
C ASN A 311 6.95 16.53 -2.79
N GLY A 312 6.31 15.39 -2.51
CA GLY A 312 6.95 14.10 -2.36
C GLY A 312 6.78 13.19 -3.55
N ASP A 313 6.84 11.90 -3.23
CA ASP A 313 6.66 10.74 -4.09
C ASP A 313 5.17 10.58 -4.46
N SER A 314 4.69 11.46 -5.34
CA SER A 314 3.26 11.74 -5.55
C SER A 314 2.48 10.56 -6.12
N ASP A 315 3.05 9.79 -7.02
CA ASP A 315 2.47 8.55 -7.54
C ASP A 315 2.36 7.50 -6.44
N SER A 316 3.42 7.24 -5.68
CA SER A 316 3.40 6.30 -4.55
C SER A 316 2.39 6.67 -3.45
N ILE A 317 2.33 7.95 -3.07
CA ILE A 317 1.37 8.42 -2.07
C ILE A 317 -0.07 8.23 -2.57
N ALA A 318 -0.36 8.64 -3.82
CA ALA A 318 -1.70 8.55 -4.40
C ALA A 318 -2.11 7.10 -4.70
N CYS A 319 -1.19 6.27 -5.15
CA CYS A 319 -1.32 4.83 -5.36
C CYS A 319 -1.79 4.11 -4.09
N ILE A 320 -1.06 4.28 -2.98
CA ILE A 320 -1.39 3.63 -1.72
C ILE A 320 -2.72 4.17 -1.16
N ALA A 321 -2.94 5.49 -1.23
CA ALA A 321 -4.19 6.10 -0.79
C ALA A 321 -5.40 5.56 -1.58
N GLY A 322 -5.28 5.45 -2.91
CA GLY A 322 -6.30 4.88 -3.77
C GLY A 322 -6.60 3.41 -3.46
N GLY A 323 -5.56 2.62 -3.18
CA GLY A 323 -5.70 1.25 -2.72
C GLY A 323 -6.50 1.13 -1.41
N LEU A 324 -6.20 1.97 -0.42
CA LEU A 324 -6.90 2.03 0.87
C LEU A 324 -8.36 2.47 0.72
N ILE A 325 -8.60 3.58 0.02
CA ILE A 325 -9.94 4.13 -0.21
C ILE A 325 -10.80 3.11 -0.96
N GLY A 326 -10.25 2.48 -2.00
CA GLY A 326 -10.95 1.42 -2.74
C GLY A 326 -11.26 0.21 -1.85
N SER A 327 -10.32 -0.20 -1.01
CA SER A 327 -10.51 -1.31 -0.06
C SER A 327 -11.58 -1.03 1.00
N ALA A 328 -11.79 0.22 1.36
CA ALA A 328 -12.78 0.65 2.37
C ALA A 328 -14.23 0.59 1.87
N HIS A 329 -14.44 0.46 0.56
CA HIS A 329 -15.76 0.54 -0.07
C HIS A 329 -16.21 -0.83 -0.60
N PRO A 330 -17.19 -1.49 0.04
CA PRO A 330 -17.75 -2.76 -0.43
C PRO A 330 -18.76 -2.59 -1.59
N GLN A 331 -19.11 -1.36 -1.97
CA GLN A 331 -20.02 -1.09 -3.07
C GLN A 331 -19.32 -1.32 -4.41
N LYS A 332 -19.96 -2.09 -5.30
CA LYS A 332 -19.45 -2.33 -6.66
C LYS A 332 -19.35 -1.00 -7.42
N ASN A 333 -18.26 -0.82 -8.16
CA ASN A 333 -18.01 0.36 -8.99
C ASN A 333 -17.98 1.67 -8.18
N TYR A 334 -17.42 1.64 -6.96
CA TYR A 334 -17.31 2.82 -6.09
C TYR A 334 -16.74 4.04 -6.83
N TRP A 335 -15.61 3.89 -7.52
CA TRP A 335 -14.94 4.99 -8.22
C TRP A 335 -15.83 5.63 -9.29
N ALA A 336 -16.52 4.81 -10.10
CA ALA A 336 -17.44 5.32 -11.12
C ALA A 336 -18.63 6.07 -10.49
N ALA A 337 -19.16 5.56 -9.36
CA ALA A 337 -20.21 6.24 -8.60
C ALA A 337 -19.73 7.57 -7.99
N ALA A 338 -18.45 7.65 -7.62
CA ALA A 338 -17.78 8.86 -7.17
C ALA A 338 -17.37 9.81 -8.32
N GLY A 339 -17.67 9.47 -9.58
CA GLY A 339 -17.39 10.32 -10.74
C GLY A 339 -16.01 10.11 -11.39
N LEU A 340 -15.30 9.02 -11.04
CA LEU A 340 -13.99 8.68 -11.60
C LEU A 340 -14.04 7.39 -12.41
N THR A 341 -13.76 7.49 -13.71
CA THR A 341 -13.69 6.37 -14.65
C THR A 341 -12.38 6.46 -15.44
N PRO A 342 -11.26 6.00 -14.87
CA PRO A 342 -9.96 6.08 -15.53
C PRO A 342 -9.94 5.11 -16.73
N GLU A 343 -9.35 5.57 -17.83
CA GLU A 343 -8.99 4.71 -18.97
C GLU A 343 -7.46 4.61 -18.98
N PHE A 344 -6.91 3.43 -18.70
CA PHE A 344 -5.47 3.21 -18.74
C PHE A 344 -5.02 2.82 -20.14
N GLU A 345 -3.71 2.72 -20.34
CA GLU A 345 -3.17 2.16 -21.58
C GLU A 345 -3.76 0.76 -21.87
N PRO A 346 -3.93 0.36 -23.15
CA PRO A 346 -4.66 -0.86 -23.50
C PRO A 346 -4.16 -2.13 -22.79
N ARG A 347 -2.83 -2.27 -22.68
CA ARG A 347 -2.19 -3.40 -21.98
C ARG A 347 -2.63 -3.44 -20.51
N TYR A 348 -2.45 -2.34 -19.78
CA TYR A 348 -2.75 -2.31 -18.34
C TYR A 348 -4.25 -2.32 -18.05
N THR A 349 -5.09 -1.80 -18.96
CA THR A 349 -6.54 -1.99 -18.90
C THR A 349 -6.90 -3.48 -18.92
N GLU A 350 -6.27 -4.26 -19.81
CA GLU A 350 -6.50 -5.71 -19.90
C GLU A 350 -5.93 -6.47 -18.69
N GLU A 351 -4.72 -6.12 -18.24
CA GLU A 351 -4.08 -6.75 -17.09
C GLU A 351 -4.88 -6.50 -15.80
N LEU A 352 -5.25 -5.25 -15.50
CA LEU A 352 -6.08 -4.89 -14.35
C LEU A 352 -7.45 -5.56 -14.41
N ALA A 353 -8.10 -5.58 -15.58
CA ALA A 353 -9.38 -6.27 -15.75
C ALA A 353 -9.26 -7.79 -15.54
N THR A 354 -8.13 -8.39 -15.92
CA THR A 354 -7.88 -9.82 -15.72
C THR A 354 -7.57 -10.13 -14.26
N ALA A 355 -6.73 -9.33 -13.61
CA ALA A 355 -6.44 -9.42 -12.19
C ALA A 355 -7.72 -9.25 -11.34
N ALA A 356 -8.56 -8.29 -11.71
CA ALA A 356 -9.86 -8.05 -11.11
C ALA A 356 -10.82 -9.25 -11.22
N ARG A 357 -10.63 -10.20 -12.16
CA ARG A 357 -11.44 -11.43 -12.26
C ARG A 357 -10.87 -12.61 -11.48
N ARG A 358 -9.61 -12.56 -11.05
CA ARG A 358 -8.88 -13.67 -10.42
C ARG A 358 -8.27 -13.21 -9.10
N ALA A 359 -9.05 -13.13 -8.03
CA ALA A 359 -8.51 -12.72 -6.73
C ALA A 359 -7.30 -13.62 -6.32
N PRO A 360 -6.27 -13.08 -5.65
CA PRO A 360 -5.10 -13.85 -5.25
C PRO A 360 -5.46 -15.12 -4.47
N GLY A 361 -4.89 -16.27 -4.86
CA GLY A 361 -5.10 -17.53 -4.15
C GLY A 361 -6.48 -18.20 -4.34
N ARG A 362 -7.18 -17.95 -5.46
CA ARG A 362 -8.45 -18.61 -5.81
C ARG A 362 -8.39 -19.43 -7.10
#